data_AF-A0A962QMV3-F1
#
_entry.id   AF-A0A962QMV3-F1
#
_cell.length_a   1.000
_cell.length_b   1.000
_cell.length_c   1.000
_cell.angle_alpha   90.00
_cell.angle_beta   90.00
_cell.angle_gamma   90.00
#
_symmetry.space_group_name_H-M   'P 1'
#
loop_
_entity.id
_entity.type
_entity.pdbx_description
1 polymer ?
#
loop_
_entity_poly.entity_id
_entity_poly.type
_entity_poly.pdbx_seq_one_letter_code
_entity_poly.pdbx_strand_id
1 'polypeptide(L)' 'MNQDAGTIRQESTTRSLSIPRILQLFGAMLLGGTIVYAAGFVNADAVHNAAHDTRHAEGFPCH' A
#
# COMPACT_ATOMS: atom_id res chain seq x y z
N MET A 1 11.32 52.08 -26.45
CA MET A 1 11.76 50.66 -26.47
C MET A 1 12.43 50.39 -25.15
N ASN A 2 11.76 49.70 -24.24
CA ASN A 2 12.34 49.32 -22.95
C ASN A 2 11.47 48.19 -22.40
N GLN A 3 11.90 46.97 -22.72
CA GLN A 3 11.32 45.73 -22.25
C GLN A 3 11.96 45.41 -20.89
N ASP A 4 11.40 45.95 -19.81
CA ASP A 4 11.67 45.40 -18.48
C ASP A 4 10.70 44.24 -18.25
N ALA A 5 10.90 43.20 -19.07
CA ALA A 5 10.32 41.89 -18.84
C ALA A 5 10.98 41.32 -17.58
N GLY A 6 10.43 41.73 -16.43
CA GLY A 6 10.66 41.10 -15.14
C GLY A 6 10.32 39.62 -15.28
N THR A 7 11.33 38.84 -15.59
CA THR A 7 11.30 37.39 -15.64
C THR A 7 10.86 36.92 -14.26
N ILE A 8 9.58 36.58 -14.14
CA ILE A 8 9.07 35.85 -12.98
C ILE A 8 9.81 34.51 -12.99
N ARG A 9 10.84 34.40 -12.15
CA ARG A 9 11.52 33.13 -11.89
C ARG A 9 10.50 32.25 -11.20
N GLN A 10 9.81 31.43 -11.98
CA GLN A 10 9.00 30.36 -11.45
C GLN A 10 9.95 29.32 -10.88
N GLU A 11 10.29 29.49 -9.60
CA GLU A 11 10.99 28.48 -8.82
C GLU A 11 10.06 27.28 -8.73
N SER A 12 10.27 26.32 -9.64
CA SER A 12 9.58 25.04 -9.64
C SER A 12 9.95 24.32 -8.34
N THR A 13 9.15 24.59 -7.31
CA THR A 13 9.24 23.91 -6.02
C THR A 13 8.84 22.46 -6.27
N THR A 14 9.83 21.64 -6.59
CA THR A 14 9.66 20.19 -6.71
C THR A 14 9.39 19.69 -5.30
N ARG A 15 8.11 19.62 -4.92
CA ARG A 15 7.71 19.03 -3.64
C ARG A 15 8.07 17.56 -3.68
N SER A 16 9.23 17.22 -3.13
CA SER A 16 9.60 15.84 -2.88
C SER A 16 8.58 15.25 -1.90
N LEU A 17 7.84 14.23 -2.34
CA LEU A 17 7.00 13.45 -1.44
C LEU A 17 7.91 12.59 -0.55
N SER A 18 8.36 13.19 0.55
CA SER A 18 9.07 12.45 1.60
C SER A 18 8.05 11.68 2.43
N ILE A 19 8.03 10.36 2.32
CA ILE A 19 7.28 9.51 3.24
C ILE A 19 7.83 9.74 4.66
N PRO A 20 6.99 10.05 5.66
CA PRO A 20 7.48 10.26 7.01
C PRO A 20 8.06 8.95 7.58
N ARG A 21 9.21 9.03 8.26
CA ARG A 21 9.93 7.87 8.81
C ARG A 21 9.05 7.01 9.73
N ILE A 22 8.12 7.65 10.43
CA ILE A 22 7.10 6.98 11.25
C ILE A 22 6.21 6.07 10.41
N LEU A 23 5.75 6.52 9.24
CA LEU A 23 4.91 5.70 8.37
C LEU A 23 5.68 4.51 7.80
N GLN A 24 6.98 4.67 7.53
CA GLN A 24 7.86 3.57 7.12
C GLN A 24 8.02 2.52 8.25
N LEU A 25 8.24 2.97 9.48
CA LEU A 25 8.36 2.09 10.66
C LEU A 25 7.04 1.35 10.95
N PHE A 26 5.92 2.07 10.90
CA PHE A 26 4.60 1.44 11.06
C PHE A 26 4.32 0.43 9.94
N GLY A 27 4.64 0.77 8.68
CA GLY A 27 4.50 -0.15 7.57
C GLY A 27 5.34 -1.42 7.75
N ALA A 28 6.60 -1.27 8.17
CA ALA A 28 7.48 -2.40 8.45
C ALA A 28 6.97 -3.26 9.62
N MET A 29 6.48 -2.63 10.69
CA MET A 29 5.94 -3.31 11.87
C MET A 29 4.65 -4.06 11.55
N LEU A 30 3.75 -3.46 10.78
CA LEU A 30 2.53 -4.11 10.32
C LEU A 30 2.88 -5.29 9.41
N LEU A 31 3.76 -5.09 8.43
CA LEU A 31 4.16 -6.16 7.51
C LEU A 31 4.80 -7.34 8.25
N GLY A 32 5.82 -7.06 9.07
CA GLY A 32 6.50 -8.09 9.86
C GLY A 32 5.57 -8.76 10.87
N GLY A 33 4.74 -7.97 11.56
CA GLY A 33 3.74 -8.48 12.50
C GLY A 33 2.72 -9.39 11.84
N THR A 34 2.24 -9.03 10.64
CA THR A 34 1.31 -9.86 9.86
C THR A 34 1.96 -11.17 9.46
N ILE A 35 3.23 -11.16 9.04
CA ILE A 35 3.95 -12.38 8.66
C ILE A 35 4.11 -13.31 9.87
N VAL A 36 4.57 -12.80 11.01
CA VAL A 36 4.76 -13.59 12.23
C VAL A 36 3.42 -14.12 12.76
N TYR A 37 2.39 -13.28 12.74
CA TYR A 37 1.04 -13.67 13.16
C TYR A 37 0.46 -14.75 12.23
N ALA A 38 0.58 -14.58 10.92
CA ALA A 38 0.12 -15.57 9.95
C ALA A 38 0.90 -16.89 10.09
N ALA A 39 2.22 -16.84 10.29
CA ALA A 39 3.04 -18.04 10.44
C ALA A 39 2.78 -18.79 11.77
N GLY A 40 2.48 -18.07 12.85
CA GLY A 40 2.34 -18.66 14.19
C GLY A 40 0.91 -18.94 14.64
N PHE A 41 -0.08 -18.21 14.12
CA PHE A 41 -1.44 -18.18 14.69
C PHE A 41 -2.56 -18.33 13.65
N VAL A 42 -2.25 -18.45 12.36
CA VAL A 42 -3.28 -18.76 11.38
C VAL A 42 -3.67 -20.22 11.56
N ASN A 43 -4.90 -20.46 12.01
CA ASN A 43 -5.44 -21.81 12.15
C ASN A 43 -5.55 -22.39 10.73
N ALA A 44 -4.71 -23.38 10.43
CA ALA A 44 -4.60 -23.96 9.09
C ALA A 44 -5.97 -24.39 8.57
N ASP A 45 -6.85 -24.94 9.41
CA ASP A 45 -8.22 -25.33 9.04
C ASP A 45 -9.07 -24.18 8.49
N ALA A 46 -9.01 -22.99 9.10
CA ALA A 46 -9.78 -21.84 8.65
C ALA A 46 -9.28 -21.34 7.27
N VAL A 47 -7.97 -21.34 7.05
CA VAL A 47 -7.37 -21.00 5.75
C VAL A 47 -7.63 -22.09 4.72
N HIS A 48 -7.58 -23.36 5.11
CA HIS A 48 -7.86 -24.50 4.23
C HIS A 48 -9.31 -24.46 3.76
N ASN A 49 -10.25 -24.25 4.67
CA ASN A 49 -11.67 -24.11 4.35
C ASN A 49 -11.92 -22.86 3.51
N ALA A 50 -11.30 -21.71 3.83
CA ALA A 50 -11.43 -20.51 3.01
C ALA A 50 -10.88 -20.72 1.59
N ALA A 51 -9.73 -21.38 1.42
CA ALA A 51 -9.15 -21.71 0.11
C ALA A 51 -9.96 -22.78 -0.64
N HIS A 52 -10.70 -23.63 0.09
CA HIS A 52 -11.64 -24.55 -0.50
C HIS A 52 -12.95 -23.88 -0.90
N ASP A 53 -13.35 -22.82 -0.19
CA ASP A 53 -14.52 -22.01 -0.50
C ASP A 53 -14.24 -20.99 -1.62
N THR A 54 -12.99 -20.54 -1.80
CA THR A 54 -12.66 -19.62 -2.90
C THR A 54 -12.96 -20.26 -4.24
N ARG A 55 -12.60 -21.53 -4.43
CA ARG A 55 -12.82 -22.26 -5.69
C ARG A 55 -14.30 -22.52 -5.99
N HIS A 56 -15.17 -22.39 -4.99
CA HIS A 56 -16.63 -22.38 -5.15
C HIS A 56 -17.21 -20.97 -5.38
N ALA A 57 -16.47 -19.91 -5.07
CA ALA A 57 -16.87 -18.51 -5.23
C ALA A 57 -16.26 -17.83 -6.47
N GLU A 58 -15.11 -18.29 -6.97
CA GLU A 58 -14.41 -17.75 -8.14
C GLU A 58 -14.87 -18.37 -9.47
N GLY A 59 -15.61 -19.47 -9.41
CA GLY A 59 -16.54 -19.86 -10.47
C GLY A 59 -17.83 -19.05 -10.33
N PHE A 60 -18.02 -18.08 -11.23
CA PHE A 60 -19.24 -17.28 -11.41
C PHE A 60 -20.51 -17.95 -10.85
N PRO A 61 -21.36 -17.25 -10.08
CA PRO A 61 -22.67 -17.78 -9.67
C PRO A 61 -23.47 -18.11 -10.93
N CYS A 62 -23.64 -19.39 -11.21
CA CYS A 62 -24.60 -19.87 -12.20
C CYS A 62 -25.96 -20.04 -11.53
N HIS A 63 -26.52 -18.91 -11.06
CA HIS A 63 -27.94 -18.59 -11.04
C HIS A 63 -28.12 -17.12 -10.64
#